data_AF-A0A086Q1T8-F1
#
_entry.id   AF-A0A086Q1T8-F1
#
_cell.length_a   1.000
_cell.length_b   1.000
_cell.length_c   1.000
_cell.angle_alpha   90.00
_cell.angle_beta   90.00
_cell.angle_gamma   90.00
#
_symmetry.space_group_name_H-M   'P 1'
#
loop_
_entity.id
_entity.type
_entity.pdbx_description
1 polymer ?
#
loop_
_entity_poly.entity_id
_entity_poly.type
_entity_poly.pdbx_seq_one_letter_code
_entity_poly.pdbx_strand_id
1 'polypeptide(L)'
;MEGAKRDSSGGMFETSVQPQDTREMDENLQERKNVFSEGAPEEASDQVMAPPVRSRRRSTVLGPENAGLYLEFDDAQKKWIGQWHSGVLEDAVAFMRPTVKVPQFKYTQAEKVVLKSGKVPMRDERKDFLEGLCLFVKLAKEYRGDILIISKADLDERDVMLLGLTDGQEIRSYNTEDVFCSAKDLVAVAVVPTSSISFKAKTMDVPIFVGIAEREGGFAVSFANR
;
A
#
# COMPACT_ATOMS: atom_id res chain seq x y z
N MET A 1 -15.34 -36.55 53.13
CA MET A 1 -15.67 -35.13 53.38
C MET A 1 -15.62 -34.45 52.03
N GLU A 2 -16.73 -34.45 51.29
CA GLU A 2 -17.71 -33.33 51.27
C GLU A 2 -17.03 -32.07 50.72
N GLY A 3 -17.22 -31.73 49.45
CA GLY A 3 -18.41 -31.08 48.87
C GLY A 3 -17.87 -30.00 47.91
N ALA A 4 -18.58 -29.36 47.00
CA ALA A 4 -19.96 -29.38 46.57
C ALA A 4 -20.01 -28.73 45.17
N LYS A 5 -21.00 -29.13 44.37
CA LYS A 5 -21.40 -28.48 43.10
C LYS A 5 -21.73 -26.99 43.29
N ARG A 6 -21.50 -26.17 42.26
CA ARG A 6 -22.44 -25.09 41.87
C ARG A 6 -22.49 -24.92 40.35
N ASP A 7 -23.71 -25.05 39.85
CA ASP A 7 -24.21 -24.64 38.56
C ASP A 7 -24.21 -23.10 38.43
N SER A 8 -24.20 -22.58 37.20
CA SER A 8 -25.12 -21.51 36.78
C SER A 8 -25.03 -21.23 35.27
N SER A 9 -26.13 -21.58 34.60
CA SER A 9 -26.84 -20.85 33.52
C SER A 9 -26.41 -19.38 33.35
N GLY A 10 -26.26 -18.85 32.14
CA GLY A 10 -27.29 -18.78 31.10
C GLY A 10 -27.73 -17.32 30.96
N GLY A 11 -27.51 -16.72 29.80
CA GLY A 11 -27.86 -15.31 29.54
C GLY A 11 -27.80 -15.00 28.06
N MET A 12 -28.89 -15.30 27.35
CA MET A 12 -29.19 -14.76 26.04
C MET A 12 -29.62 -13.30 26.19
N PHE A 13 -29.09 -12.40 25.35
CA PHE A 13 -29.72 -11.13 25.04
C PHE A 13 -29.80 -10.99 23.52
N GLU A 14 -30.99 -11.26 22.98
CA GLU A 14 -31.46 -10.71 21.72
C GLU A 14 -31.78 -9.23 21.93
N THR A 15 -31.20 -8.36 21.10
CA THR A 15 -31.67 -6.97 20.99
C THR A 15 -32.23 -6.72 19.60
N SER A 16 -33.53 -6.44 19.64
CA SER A 16 -34.46 -6.14 18.59
C SER A 16 -34.02 -5.01 17.64
N VAL A 17 -34.31 -5.21 16.37
CA VAL A 17 -34.28 -4.25 15.26
C VAL A 17 -35.52 -3.36 15.35
N GLN A 18 -35.36 -2.04 15.27
CA GLN A 18 -36.43 -1.13 14.84
C GLN A 18 -36.05 -0.45 13.53
N PRO A 19 -36.91 -0.52 12.50
CA PRO A 19 -36.85 0.34 11.33
C PRO A 19 -37.62 1.64 11.59
N GLN A 20 -37.03 2.78 11.25
CA GLN A 20 -37.77 4.02 11.10
C GLN A 20 -37.72 4.46 9.64
N ASP A 21 -38.85 4.22 8.98
CA ASP A 21 -39.38 5.04 7.90
C ASP A 21 -39.35 6.53 8.30
N THR A 22 -38.96 7.41 7.38
CA THR A 22 -39.83 8.54 6.99
C THR A 22 -39.23 9.39 5.86
N ARG A 23 -40.15 9.73 4.94
CA ARG A 23 -40.30 10.97 4.17
C ARG A 23 -39.44 11.10 2.91
N GLU A 24 -40.03 10.82 1.75
CA GLU A 24 -41.00 11.64 0.99
C GLU A 24 -40.32 12.81 0.26
N MET A 25 -40.53 12.74 -1.05
CA MET A 25 -40.16 13.70 -2.09
C MET A 25 -40.80 15.06 -1.82
N ASP A 26 -40.08 16.12 -2.17
CA ASP A 26 -40.76 17.30 -2.71
C ASP A 26 -39.91 17.95 -3.79
N GLU A 27 -40.50 18.00 -4.98
CA GLU A 27 -40.07 18.78 -6.13
C GLU A 27 -40.38 20.25 -5.84
N ASN A 28 -39.46 21.16 -6.16
CA ASN A 28 -39.89 22.51 -6.52
C ASN A 28 -38.91 23.19 -7.47
N LEU A 29 -39.28 23.20 -8.76
CA LEU A 29 -38.86 24.21 -9.72
C LEU A 29 -39.52 25.54 -9.34
N GLN A 30 -38.76 26.63 -9.27
CA GLN A 30 -39.19 27.85 -9.95
C GLN A 30 -38.07 28.86 -10.19
N GLU A 31 -38.08 29.34 -11.43
CA GLU A 31 -37.25 30.34 -12.05
C GLU A 31 -37.38 31.72 -11.39
N ARG A 32 -36.27 32.45 -11.26
CA ARG A 32 -36.27 33.91 -11.44
C ARG A 32 -35.02 34.41 -12.16
N LYS A 33 -35.30 35.14 -13.24
CA LYS A 33 -34.40 35.85 -14.15
C LYS A 33 -33.82 37.14 -13.55
N ASN A 34 -32.63 37.49 -14.07
CA ASN A 34 -32.02 38.82 -14.32
C ASN A 34 -31.76 39.72 -13.09
N VAL A 35 -30.66 40.49 -12.97
CA VAL A 35 -30.10 41.53 -13.86
C VAL A 35 -28.66 41.89 -13.40
N PHE A 36 -27.76 42.12 -14.37
CA PHE A 36 -26.52 42.94 -14.40
C PHE A 36 -25.72 43.29 -13.12
N SER A 37 -24.40 43.03 -13.16
CA SER A 37 -23.39 44.09 -12.96
C SER A 37 -22.05 43.71 -13.62
N GLU A 38 -21.48 44.68 -14.33
CA GLU A 38 -20.12 44.70 -14.86
C GLU A 38 -19.08 44.69 -13.74
N GLY A 39 -17.90 44.13 -14.03
CA GLY A 39 -16.70 44.28 -13.19
C GLY A 39 -15.68 43.17 -13.43
N ALA A 40 -14.62 43.47 -14.18
CA ALA A 40 -13.48 42.60 -14.48
C ALA A 40 -12.86 41.95 -13.23
N PRO A 41 -12.16 40.80 -13.40
CA PRO A 41 -10.72 40.93 -13.51
C PRO A 41 -10.11 40.06 -14.62
N GLU A 42 -8.94 40.51 -15.05
CA GLU A 42 -8.06 39.93 -16.05
C GLU A 42 -7.82 38.42 -15.83
N GLU A 43 -7.83 37.71 -16.95
CA GLU A 43 -7.59 36.29 -17.08
C GLU A 43 -6.18 35.91 -16.59
N ALA A 44 -6.09 35.58 -15.30
CA ALA A 44 -5.10 34.63 -14.85
C ALA A 44 -5.52 33.27 -15.43
N SER A 45 -4.95 32.96 -16.59
CA SER A 45 -4.99 31.64 -17.19
C SER A 45 -4.32 30.67 -16.22
N ASP A 46 -5.14 30.05 -15.36
CA ASP A 46 -4.81 28.82 -14.65
C ASP A 46 -4.56 27.75 -15.72
N GLN A 47 -3.33 27.75 -16.23
CA GLN A 47 -2.78 26.59 -16.89
C GLN A 47 -2.77 25.48 -15.86
N VAL A 48 -3.85 24.71 -15.84
CA VAL A 48 -3.86 23.36 -15.27
C VAL A 48 -2.84 22.57 -16.09
N MET A 49 -1.57 22.68 -15.72
CA MET A 49 -0.51 21.85 -16.25
C MET A 49 -0.95 20.42 -15.98
N ALA A 50 -1.37 19.74 -17.04
CA ALA A 50 -1.55 18.29 -16.97
C ALA A 50 -0.24 17.71 -16.40
N PRO A 51 -0.32 16.83 -15.40
CA PRO A 51 0.86 16.24 -14.81
C PRO A 51 1.73 15.66 -15.93
N PRO A 52 3.05 15.87 -15.89
CA PRO A 52 3.94 15.46 -16.97
C PRO A 52 3.67 13.99 -17.27
N VAL A 53 3.33 13.70 -18.53
CA VAL A 53 3.17 12.33 -19.02
C VAL A 53 4.55 11.68 -18.90
N ARG A 54 4.74 10.93 -17.81
CA ARG A 54 6.01 10.29 -17.49
C ARG A 54 6.26 9.22 -18.54
N SER A 55 7.32 9.38 -19.33
CA SER A 55 7.84 8.31 -20.17
C SER A 55 8.48 7.26 -19.26
N ARG A 56 7.67 6.41 -18.61
CA ARG A 56 8.17 5.29 -17.80
C ARG A 56 8.92 4.33 -18.71
N ARG A 57 10.21 4.16 -18.45
CA ARG A 57 11.04 3.23 -19.18
C ARG A 57 10.62 1.82 -18.75
N ARG A 58 10.29 0.95 -19.71
CA ARG A 58 10.08 -0.47 -19.43
C ARG A 58 11.37 -1.04 -18.81
N SER A 59 11.24 -1.71 -17.66
CA SER A 59 12.32 -2.53 -17.12
C SER A 59 12.75 -3.53 -18.18
N THR A 60 14.04 -3.55 -18.47
CA THR A 60 14.62 -4.44 -19.50
C THR A 60 14.74 -5.88 -19.04
N VAL A 61 14.55 -6.12 -17.74
CA VAL A 61 14.65 -7.44 -17.09
C VAL A 61 13.36 -8.24 -17.23
N LEU A 62 12.26 -7.58 -17.60
CA LEU A 62 10.95 -8.18 -17.64
C LEU A 62 10.62 -8.78 -19.03
N GLY A 63 10.67 -10.12 -19.15
CA GLY A 63 10.24 -10.91 -20.31
C GLY A 63 8.77 -11.42 -20.33
N PRO A 64 8.35 -12.21 -21.33
CA PRO A 64 6.99 -12.75 -21.44
C PRO A 64 6.63 -13.81 -20.37
N GLU A 65 7.60 -14.29 -19.59
CA GLU A 65 7.38 -15.22 -18.46
C GLU A 65 7.10 -14.55 -17.10
N ASN A 66 6.80 -13.24 -17.05
CA ASN A 66 6.64 -12.49 -15.79
C ASN A 66 5.24 -12.54 -15.18
N ALA A 67 4.70 -13.74 -15.04
CA ALA A 67 3.51 -13.92 -14.24
C ALA A 67 3.84 -13.64 -12.76
N GLY A 68 3.29 -12.58 -12.18
CA GLY A 68 3.53 -12.22 -10.78
C GLY A 68 2.56 -11.16 -10.27
N LEU A 69 2.94 -10.50 -9.18
CA LEU A 69 2.18 -9.42 -8.57
C LEU A 69 2.90 -8.10 -8.82
N TYR A 70 2.17 -7.09 -9.28
CA TYR A 70 2.69 -5.76 -9.54
C TYR A 70 2.12 -4.78 -8.52
N LEU A 71 2.96 -3.91 -7.97
CA LEU A 71 2.54 -2.79 -7.12
C LEU A 71 2.21 -1.60 -8.01
N GLU A 72 0.95 -1.19 -8.03
CA GLU A 72 0.48 -0.03 -8.79
C GLU A 72 -0.40 0.88 -7.93
N PHE A 73 -0.53 2.14 -8.36
CA PHE A 73 -1.50 3.06 -7.79
C PHE A 73 -2.80 3.02 -8.61
N ASP A 74 -3.89 2.55 -8.00
CA ASP A 74 -5.21 2.56 -8.61
C ASP A 74 -5.79 3.98 -8.55
N ASP A 75 -5.81 4.67 -9.69
CA ASP A 75 -6.28 6.05 -9.76
C ASP A 75 -7.79 6.18 -9.49
N ALA A 76 -8.58 5.15 -9.83
CA ALA A 76 -10.02 5.16 -9.60
C ALA A 76 -10.34 5.03 -8.11
N GLN A 77 -9.59 4.20 -7.39
CA GLN A 77 -9.78 4.02 -5.94
C GLN A 77 -8.95 5.00 -5.11
N LYS A 78 -7.95 5.65 -5.72
CA LYS A 78 -6.88 6.43 -5.07
C LYS A 78 -6.22 5.62 -3.96
N LYS A 79 -5.70 4.42 -4.29
CA LYS A 79 -5.07 3.47 -3.36
C LYS A 79 -3.95 2.69 -4.02
N TRP A 80 -2.94 2.32 -3.24
CA TRP A 80 -1.94 1.34 -3.65
C TRP A 80 -2.53 -0.06 -3.61
N ILE A 81 -2.32 -0.81 -4.69
CA ILE A 81 -2.81 -2.17 -4.85
C ILE A 81 -1.69 -3.07 -5.39
N GLY A 82 -1.76 -4.34 -5.01
CA GLY A 82 -1.06 -5.41 -5.69
C GLY A 82 -1.98 -6.03 -6.74
N GLN A 83 -1.62 -6.00 -8.01
CA GLN A 83 -2.38 -6.63 -9.09
C GLN A 83 -1.65 -7.86 -9.61
N TRP A 84 -2.33 -9.01 -9.60
CA TRP A 84 -1.82 -10.22 -10.24
C TRP A 84 -1.93 -10.08 -11.75
N HIS A 85 -0.85 -10.31 -12.48
CA HIS A 85 -0.84 -10.17 -13.93
C HIS A 85 0.10 -11.19 -14.57
N SER A 86 -0.30 -11.73 -15.73
CA SER A 86 0.49 -12.74 -16.46
C SER A 86 1.54 -12.16 -17.40
N GLY A 87 1.42 -10.88 -17.76
CA GLY A 87 2.37 -10.14 -18.58
C GLY A 87 2.99 -8.95 -17.86
N VAL A 88 3.63 -8.05 -18.60
CA VAL A 88 4.28 -6.84 -18.07
C VAL A 88 3.26 -5.72 -17.87
N LEU A 89 3.37 -5.02 -16.74
CA LEU A 89 2.59 -3.82 -16.42
C LEU A 89 3.53 -2.61 -16.41
N GLU A 90 3.26 -1.61 -17.27
CA GLU A 90 4.16 -0.46 -17.47
C GLU A 90 4.14 0.52 -16.30
N ASP A 91 3.00 0.64 -15.61
CA ASP A 91 2.79 1.61 -14.52
C ASP A 91 3.08 1.05 -13.13
N ALA A 92 3.73 -0.11 -13.04
CA ALA A 92 4.10 -0.72 -11.77
C ALA A 92 5.36 -0.07 -11.17
N VAL A 93 5.35 0.14 -9.86
CA VAL A 93 6.51 0.62 -9.08
C VAL A 93 7.42 -0.55 -8.69
N ALA A 94 6.81 -1.68 -8.33
CA ALA A 94 7.53 -2.88 -7.92
C ALA A 94 6.85 -4.13 -8.48
N PHE A 95 7.63 -5.19 -8.61
CA PHE A 95 7.19 -6.51 -9.07
C PHE A 95 7.61 -7.58 -8.08
N MET A 96 6.77 -8.59 -7.91
CA MET A 96 7.02 -9.73 -7.07
C MET A 96 6.84 -11.00 -7.90
N ARG A 97 7.92 -11.77 -8.01
CA ARG A 97 7.94 -13.08 -8.65
C ARG A 97 7.71 -14.13 -7.58
N PRO A 98 6.53 -14.79 -7.54
CA PRO A 98 6.26 -15.83 -6.56
C PRO A 98 7.15 -17.05 -6.84
N THR A 99 7.64 -17.70 -5.79
CA THR A 99 8.36 -18.99 -5.95
C THR A 99 7.48 -20.20 -5.61
N VAL A 100 6.31 -19.94 -5.02
CA VAL A 100 5.27 -20.96 -4.78
C VAL A 100 4.22 -20.92 -5.89
N LYS A 101 3.49 -22.03 -6.06
CA LYS A 101 2.39 -22.09 -7.02
C LYS A 101 1.29 -21.12 -6.61
N VAL A 102 0.97 -20.20 -7.50
CA VAL A 102 -0.16 -19.28 -7.35
C VAL A 102 -1.35 -19.83 -8.13
N PRO A 103 -2.57 -19.83 -7.58
CA PRO A 103 -3.76 -20.28 -8.30
C PRO A 103 -3.96 -19.51 -9.61
N GLN A 104 -4.23 -20.24 -10.70
CA GLN A 104 -4.36 -19.66 -12.04
C GLN A 104 -5.41 -18.54 -12.12
N PHE A 105 -6.49 -18.67 -11.33
CA PHE A 105 -7.59 -17.69 -11.34
C PHE A 105 -7.13 -16.28 -10.95
N LYS A 106 -6.07 -16.14 -10.12
CA LYS A 106 -5.51 -14.85 -9.72
C LYS A 106 -5.03 -14.06 -10.94
N TYR A 107 -4.38 -14.74 -11.88
CA TYR A 107 -3.88 -14.15 -13.10
C TYR A 107 -5.00 -13.91 -14.12
N THR A 108 -5.90 -14.88 -14.32
CA THR A 108 -6.96 -14.74 -15.34
C THR A 108 -8.00 -13.68 -14.97
N GLN A 109 -8.25 -13.46 -13.67
CA GLN A 109 -9.17 -12.43 -13.19
C GLN A 109 -8.46 -11.11 -12.87
N ALA A 110 -7.13 -11.05 -13.05
CA ALA A 110 -6.30 -9.93 -12.63
C ALA A 110 -6.62 -9.48 -11.19
N GLU A 111 -6.63 -10.43 -10.24
CA GLU A 111 -7.03 -10.19 -8.86
C GLU A 111 -6.24 -9.03 -8.26
N LYS A 112 -6.97 -8.07 -7.66
CA LYS A 112 -6.41 -6.90 -6.99
C LYS A 112 -6.44 -7.09 -5.47
N VAL A 113 -5.33 -6.79 -4.82
CA VAL A 113 -5.17 -6.80 -3.37
C VAL A 113 -4.93 -5.38 -2.88
N VAL A 114 -5.82 -4.84 -2.05
CA VAL A 114 -5.66 -3.49 -1.49
C VAL A 114 -4.62 -3.52 -0.37
N LEU A 115 -3.60 -2.66 -0.47
CA LEU A 115 -2.47 -2.63 0.47
C LEU A 115 -2.65 -1.49 1.47
N LYS A 116 -3.43 -1.73 2.53
CA LYS A 116 -3.60 -0.79 3.66
C LYS A 116 -3.75 -1.52 5.00
N SER A 117 -3.19 -0.94 6.05
CA SER A 117 -3.30 -1.38 7.45
C SER A 117 -4.19 -0.40 8.23
N GLY A 118 -5.49 -0.40 7.93
CA GLY A 118 -6.52 0.26 8.76
C GLY A 118 -7.29 1.41 8.10
N LYS A 119 -8.15 2.07 8.90
CA LYS A 119 -8.95 3.23 8.50
C LYS A 119 -8.25 4.51 8.96
N VAL A 120 -7.27 4.99 8.19
CA VAL A 120 -6.70 6.32 8.44
C VAL A 120 -7.72 7.37 8.00
N PRO A 121 -8.20 8.27 8.89
CA PRO A 121 -9.27 9.22 8.57
C PRO A 121 -8.83 10.37 7.66
N MET A 122 -7.51 10.59 7.52
CA MET A 122 -6.93 11.65 6.69
C MET A 122 -5.94 11.02 5.71
N ARG A 123 -6.20 11.16 4.40
CA ARG A 123 -5.35 10.62 3.34
C ARG A 123 -4.05 11.43 3.25
N ASP A 124 -2.96 10.80 3.66
CA ASP A 124 -1.60 11.29 3.41
C ASP A 124 -1.00 10.38 2.32
N GLU A 125 -0.91 10.91 1.09
CA GLU A 125 -0.45 10.14 -0.08
C GLU A 125 0.95 9.56 0.14
N ARG A 126 1.82 10.31 0.84
CA ARG A 126 3.17 9.84 1.15
C ARG A 126 3.08 8.64 2.07
N LYS A 127 2.34 8.71 3.17
CA LYS A 127 2.19 7.57 4.10
C LYS A 127 1.53 6.36 3.43
N ASP A 128 0.51 6.60 2.61
CA ASP A 128 -0.15 5.55 1.83
C ASP A 128 0.84 4.81 0.91
N PHE A 129 1.81 5.52 0.31
CA PHE A 129 2.88 4.91 -0.49
C PHE A 129 3.84 4.07 0.36
N LEU A 130 4.35 4.61 1.47
CA LEU A 130 5.28 3.90 2.35
C LEU A 130 4.65 2.60 2.89
N GLU A 131 3.39 2.70 3.29
CA GLU A 131 2.59 1.58 3.75
C GLU A 131 2.37 0.55 2.64
N GLY A 132 1.92 1.00 1.46
CA GLY A 132 1.67 0.13 0.31
C GLY A 132 2.91 -0.68 -0.07
N LEU A 133 4.07 -0.04 -0.13
CA LEU A 133 5.34 -0.70 -0.48
C LEU A 133 5.78 -1.72 0.60
N CYS A 134 5.67 -1.38 1.89
CA CYS A 134 5.96 -2.33 2.98
C CYS A 134 5.02 -3.55 2.97
N LEU A 135 3.71 -3.33 2.77
CA LEU A 135 2.72 -4.40 2.71
C LEU A 135 2.89 -5.27 1.44
N PHE A 136 3.34 -4.67 0.34
CA PHE A 136 3.71 -5.42 -0.85
C PHE A 136 4.88 -6.39 -0.58
N VAL A 137 5.91 -5.93 0.13
CA VAL A 137 7.05 -6.78 0.55
C VAL A 137 6.59 -7.87 1.52
N LYS A 138 5.64 -7.56 2.41
CA LYS A 138 5.01 -8.57 3.27
C LYS A 138 4.35 -9.68 2.46
N LEU A 139 3.53 -9.32 1.47
CA LEU A 139 2.92 -10.30 0.56
C LEU A 139 3.98 -11.10 -0.19
N ALA A 140 5.05 -10.46 -0.66
CA ALA A 140 6.16 -11.17 -1.30
C ALA A 140 6.73 -12.25 -0.36
N LYS A 141 6.93 -11.95 0.92
CA LYS A 141 7.38 -12.96 1.89
C LYS A 141 6.38 -14.12 2.05
N GLU A 142 5.07 -13.83 2.12
CA GLU A 142 4.03 -14.86 2.22
C GLU A 142 4.05 -15.84 1.03
N TYR A 143 4.28 -15.34 -0.18
CA TYR A 143 4.44 -16.15 -1.40
C TYR A 143 5.89 -16.62 -1.64
N ARG A 144 6.77 -16.44 -0.66
CA ARG A 144 8.21 -16.75 -0.74
C ARG A 144 8.86 -16.15 -1.99
N GLY A 145 8.36 -15.02 -2.46
CA GLY A 145 8.73 -14.41 -3.72
C GLY A 145 10.05 -13.64 -3.68
N ASP A 146 10.52 -13.31 -4.87
CA ASP A 146 11.58 -12.33 -5.10
C ASP A 146 10.94 -11.00 -5.48
N ILE A 147 11.47 -9.90 -4.98
CA ILE A 147 11.01 -8.53 -5.22
C ILE A 147 11.95 -7.86 -6.20
N LEU A 148 11.39 -7.06 -7.09
CA LEU A 148 12.10 -6.19 -8.01
C LEU A 148 11.52 -4.78 -7.90
N ILE A 149 12.36 -3.78 -7.71
CA ILE A 149 11.95 -2.37 -7.88
C ILE A 149 12.06 -2.02 -9.35
N ILE A 150 10.91 -1.76 -9.98
CA ILE A 150 10.81 -1.42 -11.42
C ILE A 150 11.12 0.06 -11.62
N SER A 151 10.52 0.92 -10.80
CA SER A 151 10.65 2.36 -10.96
C SER A 151 11.42 2.93 -9.78
N LYS A 152 12.75 2.97 -9.93
CA LYS A 152 13.59 3.68 -8.94
C LYS A 152 13.27 5.18 -8.92
N ALA A 153 12.86 5.75 -10.05
CA ALA A 153 12.42 7.13 -10.14
C ALA A 153 11.29 7.46 -9.15
N ASP A 154 10.30 6.56 -8.95
CA ASP A 154 9.23 6.79 -7.98
C ASP A 154 9.72 6.78 -6.52
N LEU A 155 10.82 6.07 -6.21
CA LEU A 155 11.46 6.11 -4.89
C LEU A 155 12.27 7.39 -4.72
N ASP A 156 13.08 7.75 -5.73
CA ASP A 156 13.94 8.92 -5.74
C ASP A 156 13.10 10.22 -5.65
N GLU A 157 12.00 10.33 -6.40
CA GLU A 157 11.07 11.48 -6.34
C GLU A 157 10.44 11.69 -4.96
N ARG A 158 10.32 10.61 -4.18
CA ARG A 158 9.72 10.64 -2.83
C ARG A 158 10.78 10.71 -1.73
N ASP A 159 12.05 10.79 -2.09
CA ASP A 159 13.21 10.79 -1.19
C ASP A 159 13.16 9.64 -0.18
N VAL A 160 12.83 8.42 -0.63
CA VAL A 160 12.77 7.24 0.25
C VAL A 160 13.59 6.05 -0.23
N MET A 161 13.91 5.17 0.71
CA MET A 161 14.59 3.91 0.49
C MET A 161 13.85 2.73 1.11
N LEU A 162 13.90 1.59 0.44
CA LEU A 162 13.41 0.32 0.94
C LEU A 162 14.55 -0.43 1.65
N LEU A 163 14.31 -0.77 2.91
CA LEU A 163 15.21 -1.54 3.76
C LEU A 163 14.51 -2.82 4.22
N GLY A 164 15.25 -3.91 4.35
CA GLY A 164 14.76 -5.10 5.03
C GLY A 164 15.78 -5.62 6.02
N LEU A 165 15.26 -6.16 7.11
CA LEU A 165 16.01 -6.81 8.16
C LEU A 165 15.90 -8.31 7.96
N THR A 166 17.03 -9.01 7.92
CA THR A 166 17.09 -10.47 7.73
C THR A 166 16.99 -11.22 9.07
N ASP A 167 16.80 -12.54 9.00
CA ASP A 167 16.84 -13.44 10.16
C ASP A 167 18.15 -13.37 10.96
N GLY A 168 19.27 -13.15 10.27
CA GLY A 168 20.59 -12.84 10.85
C GLY A 168 20.71 -11.43 11.43
N GLN A 169 19.59 -10.69 11.53
CA GLN A 169 19.52 -9.30 11.97
C GLN A 169 20.34 -8.31 11.12
N GLU A 170 20.73 -8.69 9.90
CA GLU A 170 21.45 -7.80 8.99
C GLU A 170 20.47 -6.90 8.22
N ILE A 171 20.79 -5.62 8.14
CA ILE A 171 20.04 -4.64 7.34
C ILE A 171 20.52 -4.70 5.89
N ARG A 172 19.58 -4.83 4.95
CA ARG A 172 19.82 -4.79 3.50
C ARG A 172 19.02 -3.66 2.86
N SER A 173 19.63 -2.96 1.91
CA SER A 173 18.96 -1.95 1.09
C SER A 173 18.53 -2.55 -0.25
N TYR A 174 17.32 -2.22 -0.68
CA TYR A 174 16.68 -2.74 -1.89
C TYR A 174 16.43 -1.65 -2.94
N ASN A 175 17.27 -0.62 -2.98
CA ASN A 175 17.10 0.53 -3.87
C ASN A 175 17.70 0.33 -5.28
N THR A 176 18.20 -0.87 -5.57
CA THR A 176 18.80 -1.17 -6.87
C THR A 176 17.69 -1.51 -7.85
N GLU A 177 17.58 -0.69 -8.90
CA GLU A 177 16.69 -0.94 -10.03
C GLU A 177 17.10 -2.23 -10.73
N ASP A 178 16.13 -2.97 -11.27
CA ASP A 178 16.40 -4.13 -12.14
C ASP A 178 17.15 -5.31 -11.46
N VAL A 179 17.15 -5.36 -10.12
CA VAL A 179 17.73 -6.48 -9.35
C VAL A 179 16.67 -7.19 -8.52
N PHE A 180 16.54 -8.50 -8.74
CA PHE A 180 15.69 -9.36 -7.92
C PHE A 180 16.31 -9.62 -6.56
N CYS A 181 15.48 -9.47 -5.54
CA CYS A 181 15.85 -9.56 -4.14
C CYS A 181 14.90 -10.52 -3.41
N SER A 182 15.45 -11.58 -2.79
CA SER A 182 14.64 -12.56 -2.07
C SER A 182 13.98 -11.94 -0.83
N ALA A 183 12.68 -12.17 -0.64
CA ALA A 183 11.95 -11.77 0.57
C ALA A 183 11.91 -12.88 1.65
N LYS A 184 12.47 -14.06 1.37
CA LYS A 184 12.28 -15.28 2.18
C LYS A 184 12.83 -15.16 3.59
N ASP A 185 14.04 -14.62 3.72
CA ASP A 185 14.83 -14.47 4.95
C ASP A 185 14.51 -13.18 5.72
N LEU A 186 13.63 -12.32 5.22
CA LEU A 186 13.29 -11.08 5.91
C LEU A 186 12.49 -11.35 7.20
N VAL A 187 12.80 -10.66 8.29
CA VAL A 187 12.01 -10.64 9.54
C VAL A 187 11.28 -9.32 9.74
N ALA A 188 11.73 -8.26 9.08
CA ALA A 188 11.03 -6.99 9.01
C ALA A 188 11.39 -6.26 7.71
N VAL A 189 10.54 -5.31 7.33
CA VAL A 189 10.77 -4.38 6.23
C VAL A 189 10.45 -2.96 6.70
N ALA A 190 11.17 -1.98 6.18
CA ALA A 190 10.89 -0.57 6.39
C ALA A 190 11.09 0.22 5.10
N VAL A 191 10.27 1.24 4.91
CA VAL A 191 10.50 2.30 3.92
C VAL A 191 10.73 3.59 4.69
N VAL A 192 11.89 4.20 4.50
CA VAL A 192 12.36 5.33 5.31
C VAL A 192 12.91 6.43 4.42
N PRO A 193 13.00 7.70 4.88
CA PRO A 193 13.63 8.75 4.10
C PRO A 193 15.09 8.44 3.77
N THR A 194 15.54 8.79 2.56
CA THR A 194 16.92 8.58 2.10
C THR A 194 17.94 9.37 2.95
N SER A 195 17.51 10.45 3.59
CA SER A 195 18.32 11.25 4.53
C SER A 195 18.57 10.56 5.88
N SER A 196 17.92 9.42 6.15
CA SER A 196 18.12 8.68 7.40
C SER A 196 19.54 8.15 7.52
N ILE A 197 20.18 8.48 8.64
CA ILE A 197 21.49 7.95 9.01
C ILE A 197 21.40 6.81 10.02
N SER A 198 20.21 6.56 10.60
CA SER A 198 20.02 5.62 11.70
C SER A 198 20.18 4.17 11.27
N PHE A 199 20.07 3.88 9.97
CA PHE A 199 20.24 2.54 9.39
C PHE A 199 21.64 2.27 8.81
N LYS A 200 22.65 3.06 9.20
CA LYS A 200 24.06 2.80 8.82
C LYS A 200 24.68 1.60 9.55
N ALA A 201 24.05 1.12 10.61
CA ALA A 201 24.50 -0.08 11.32
C ALA A 201 24.35 -1.32 10.44
N LYS A 202 25.28 -2.28 10.56
CA LYS A 202 25.19 -3.55 9.82
C LYS A 202 24.05 -4.42 10.35
N THR A 203 23.84 -4.41 11.67
CA THR A 203 22.88 -5.26 12.36
C THR A 203 21.98 -4.48 13.30
N MET A 204 20.74 -4.94 13.51
CA MET A 204 19.78 -4.29 14.40
C MET A 204 18.69 -5.26 14.88
N ASP A 205 18.23 -5.10 16.14
CA ASP A 205 17.08 -5.86 16.64
C ASP A 205 15.77 -5.38 16.01
N VAL A 206 14.83 -6.31 15.80
CA VAL A 206 13.54 -6.04 15.14
C VAL A 206 12.76 -4.88 15.78
N PRO A 207 12.57 -4.81 17.11
CA PRO A 207 11.82 -3.70 17.72
C PRO A 207 12.51 -2.35 17.53
N ILE A 208 13.84 -2.33 17.53
CA ILE A 208 14.63 -1.11 17.31
C ILE A 208 14.49 -0.67 15.86
N PHE A 209 14.62 -1.60 14.91
CA PHE A 209 14.47 -1.34 13.48
C PHE A 209 13.11 -0.72 13.14
N VAL A 210 12.02 -1.31 13.64
CA VAL A 210 10.66 -0.79 13.44
C VAL A 210 10.49 0.57 14.12
N GLY A 211 10.89 0.69 15.39
CA GLY A 211 10.70 1.92 16.16
C GLY A 211 11.57 3.10 15.71
N ILE A 212 12.70 2.87 15.04
CA ILE A 212 13.48 3.94 14.38
C ILE A 212 12.79 4.37 13.09
N ALA A 213 12.34 3.41 12.27
CA ALA A 213 11.70 3.72 10.99
C ALA A 213 10.47 4.62 11.15
N GLU A 214 9.58 4.30 12.08
CA GLU A 214 8.39 5.11 12.36
C GLU A 214 8.74 6.51 12.88
N ARG A 215 9.77 6.61 13.73
CA ARG A 215 10.21 7.88 14.33
C ARG A 215 10.80 8.84 13.30
N GLU A 216 11.45 8.31 12.27
CA GLU A 216 12.01 9.10 11.18
C GLU A 216 11.00 9.42 10.08
N GLY A 217 9.71 9.17 10.31
CA GLY A 217 8.65 9.44 9.34
C GLY A 217 8.57 8.40 8.22
N GLY A 218 9.19 7.24 8.42
CA GLY A 218 9.02 6.06 7.58
C GLY A 218 7.82 5.20 7.99
N PHE A 219 7.73 4.03 7.38
CA PHE A 219 6.76 2.99 7.73
C PHE A 219 7.46 1.65 7.79
N ALA A 220 7.15 0.81 8.78
CA ALA A 220 7.77 -0.49 8.94
C ALA A 220 6.77 -1.58 9.32
N VAL A 221 7.08 -2.81 8.92
CA VAL A 221 6.28 -4.00 9.23
C VAL A 221 7.24 -5.10 9.69
N SER A 222 6.95 -5.68 10.85
CA SER A 222 7.60 -6.91 11.30
C SER A 222 6.78 -8.13 10.88
N PHE A 223 7.46 -9.23 10.60
CA PHE A 223 6.87 -10.50 10.20
C PHE A 223 6.81 -11.51 11.33
N ALA A 224 7.07 -11.08 12.56
CA ALA A 224 6.94 -11.93 13.74
C ALA A 224 5.51 -12.48 13.80
N ASN A 225 5.39 -13.82 13.83
CA ASN A 225 4.12 -14.49 14.06
C ASN A 225 3.57 -14.03 15.41
N ARG A 226 2.47 -13.28 15.39
CA ARG A 226 1.59 -13.21 16.56
C ARG A 226 0.80 -14.51 16.67
#